data_AF-A0A534KLP5-F1
#
_entry.id   AF-A0A534KLP5-F1
#
_cell.length_a   1.000
_cell.length_b   1.000
_cell.length_c   1.000
_cell.angle_alpha   90.00
_cell.angle_beta   90.00
_cell.angle_gamma   90.00
#
_symmetry.space_group_name_H-M   'P 1'
#
loop_
_entity.id
_entity.type
_entity.pdbx_description
1 polymer ?
#
loop_
_entity_poly.entity_id
_entity_poly.type
_entity_poly.pdbx_seq_one_letter_code
_entity_poly.pdbx_strand_id
1 'polypeptide(L)'
;MASNLDFFVAFLLGILPGLAILWASLRRFDRPQVERTLFDDRRVFGSLAVGLIFGTVASIFTLSLPTGDLAAFAAAIAVSFVFEESFKLVWLNRKTYRGRFDTTFYGVPLGIGAAAS
;
A
#
# COMPACT_ATOMS: atom_id res chain seq x y z
N MET A 1 -0.75 -16.02 26.76
CA MET A 1 0.38 -15.13 26.43
C MET A 1 0.83 -15.49 25.03
N ALA A 2 0.82 -14.54 24.09
CA ALA A 2 1.39 -14.77 22.77
C ALA A 2 2.90 -14.97 22.92
N SER A 3 3.43 -16.02 22.31
CA SER A 3 4.86 -16.32 22.32
C SER A 3 5.59 -15.45 21.29
N ASN A 4 6.92 -15.34 21.42
CA ASN A 4 7.75 -14.66 20.41
C ASN A 4 7.59 -15.28 19.01
N LEU A 5 7.27 -16.57 18.96
CA LEU A 5 7.00 -17.29 17.72
C LEU A 5 5.69 -16.84 17.08
N ASP A 6 4.63 -16.60 17.87
CA ASP A 6 3.35 -16.12 17.37
C ASP A 6 3.47 -14.72 16.77
N PHE A 7 4.25 -13.83 17.42
CA PHE A 7 4.54 -12.50 16.87
C PHE A 7 5.33 -12.57 15.57
N PHE A 8 6.32 -13.45 15.48
CA PHE A 8 7.11 -13.63 14.27
C PHE A 8 6.24 -14.16 13.12
N VAL A 9 5.38 -15.14 13.38
CA VAL A 9 4.45 -15.68 12.38
C VAL A 9 3.45 -14.62 11.91
N ALA A 10 2.88 -13.84 12.83
CA ALA A 10 1.96 -12.75 12.49
C ALA A 10 2.65 -11.68 11.61
N PHE A 11 3.89 -11.31 11.94
CA PHE A 11 4.69 -10.39 11.13
C PHE A 11 4.94 -10.91 9.71
N LEU A 12 5.34 -12.17 9.57
CA LEU A 12 5.54 -12.79 8.26
C LEU A 12 4.23 -12.84 7.48
N LEU A 13 3.12 -13.23 8.09
CA LEU A 13 1.83 -13.29 7.42
C LEU A 13 1.31 -11.92 6.98
N GLY A 14 1.60 -10.86 7.72
CA GLY A 14 1.20 -9.50 7.35
C GLY A 14 1.96 -8.95 6.14
N ILE A 15 3.29 -9.14 6.10
CA ILE A 15 4.15 -8.43 5.12
C ILE A 15 4.54 -9.31 3.93
N LEU A 16 4.81 -10.59 4.17
CA LEU A 16 5.42 -11.48 3.17
C LEU A 16 4.53 -11.67 1.93
N PRO A 17 3.19 -11.82 2.03
CA PRO A 17 2.32 -11.85 0.84
C PRO A 17 2.41 -10.56 0.02
N GLY A 18 2.46 -9.40 0.67
CA GLY A 18 2.60 -8.11 0.01
C GLY A 18 3.92 -7.99 -0.75
N LEU A 19 5.03 -8.39 -0.13
CA LEU A 19 6.34 -8.41 -0.79
C LEU A 19 6.40 -9.42 -1.96
N ALA A 20 5.75 -10.58 -1.82
CA ALA A 20 5.68 -11.58 -2.88
C ALA A 20 4.90 -11.04 -4.10
N ILE A 21 3.79 -10.33 -3.87
CA ILE A 21 3.02 -9.67 -4.93
C ILE A 21 3.86 -8.56 -5.57
N LEU A 22 4.51 -7.72 -4.77
CA LEU A 22 5.37 -6.65 -5.26
C LEU A 22 6.47 -7.20 -6.19
N TRP A 23 7.16 -8.25 -5.75
CA TRP A 23 8.18 -8.92 -6.55
C TRP A 23 7.59 -9.53 -7.82
N ALA A 24 6.45 -10.22 -7.73
CA ALA A 24 5.81 -10.83 -8.89
C ALA A 24 5.36 -9.78 -9.93
N SER A 25 4.90 -8.61 -9.48
CA SER A 25 4.50 -7.50 -10.33
C SER A 25 5.68 -6.81 -11.01
N LEU A 26 6.79 -6.61 -10.29
CA LEU A 26 7.94 -5.83 -10.80
C LEU A 26 9.00 -6.66 -11.51
N ARG A 27 9.13 -7.97 -11.20
CA ARG A 27 10.21 -8.82 -11.77
C ARG A 27 10.27 -8.76 -13.29
N ARG A 28 9.11 -8.67 -13.96
CA ARG A 28 8.96 -8.63 -15.44
C ARG A 28 9.54 -7.36 -16.09
N PHE A 29 9.71 -6.32 -15.29
CA PHE A 29 10.15 -5.00 -15.75
C PHE A 29 11.58 -4.68 -15.29
N ASP A 30 12.24 -5.65 -14.64
CA ASP A 30 13.61 -5.56 -14.13
C ASP A 30 14.57 -6.49 -14.90
N ARG A 31 15.88 -6.27 -14.74
CA ARG A 31 16.90 -7.12 -15.37
C ARG A 31 16.86 -8.55 -14.79
N PRO A 32 17.07 -9.59 -15.62
CA PRO A 32 17.58 -9.55 -17.00
C PRO A 32 16.48 -9.50 -18.08
N GLN A 33 15.21 -9.37 -17.70
CA GLN A 33 14.09 -9.52 -18.64
C GLN A 33 13.90 -8.29 -19.54
N VAL A 34 14.47 -7.14 -19.15
CA VAL A 34 14.47 -5.88 -19.93
C VAL A 34 15.89 -5.30 -20.00
N GLU A 35 16.27 -4.69 -21.13
CA GLU A 35 17.62 -4.13 -21.34
C GLU A 35 17.95 -2.96 -20.38
N ARG A 36 16.95 -2.19 -19.95
CA ARG A 36 17.08 -1.09 -18.98
C ARG A 36 15.93 -1.16 -17.97
N THR A 37 16.25 -0.97 -16.69
CA THR A 37 15.25 -0.91 -15.62
C THR A 37 14.29 0.26 -15.89
N LEU A 38 12.99 -0.05 -15.93
CA LEU A 38 11.93 0.92 -16.31
C LEU A 38 11.47 1.80 -15.13
N PHE A 39 11.94 1.51 -13.93
CA PHE A 39 11.58 2.18 -12.69
C PHE A 39 12.81 2.38 -11.80
N ASP A 40 12.72 3.33 -10.86
CA ASP A 40 13.75 3.60 -9.86
C ASP A 40 13.41 2.90 -8.54
N ASP A 41 14.27 1.97 -8.09
CA ASP A 41 14.08 1.21 -6.85
C ASP A 41 13.84 2.11 -5.64
N ARG A 42 14.52 3.26 -5.56
CA ARG A 42 14.36 4.20 -4.45
C ARG A 42 12.93 4.74 -4.38
N ARG A 43 12.30 4.93 -5.54
CA ARG A 43 10.92 5.40 -5.63
C ARG A 43 9.92 4.28 -5.39
N VAL A 44 10.23 3.05 -5.78
CA VAL A 44 9.43 1.85 -5.47
C VAL A 44 9.38 1.61 -3.96
N PHE A 45 10.52 1.50 -3.29
CA PHE A 45 10.54 1.30 -1.84
C PHE A 45 10.08 2.55 -1.08
N GLY A 46 10.34 3.74 -1.60
CA GLY A 46 9.82 4.98 -1.04
C GLY A 46 8.29 5.05 -1.07
N SER A 47 7.66 4.61 -2.16
CA SER A 47 6.20 4.55 -2.25
C SER A 47 5.61 3.45 -1.38
N LEU A 48 6.27 2.29 -1.23
CA LEU A 48 5.90 1.27 -0.26
C LEU A 48 5.89 1.82 1.17
N ALA A 49 6.95 2.52 1.57
CA ALA A 49 7.06 3.11 2.91
C ALA A 49 5.98 4.17 3.16
N VAL A 50 5.71 5.03 2.16
CA VAL A 50 4.62 6.02 2.25
C VAL A 50 3.26 5.34 2.38
N GLY A 51 3.03 4.24 1.64
CA GLY A 51 1.84 3.42 1.75
C GLY A 51 1.66 2.87 3.17
N LEU A 52 2.70 2.27 3.75
CA LEU A 52 2.68 1.73 5.12
C LEU A 52 2.36 2.81 6.16
N ILE A 53 3.02 3.97 6.07
CA ILE A 53 2.75 5.09 7.00
C ILE A 53 1.30 5.54 6.86
N PHE A 54 0.83 5.71 5.62
CA PHE A 54 -0.54 6.12 5.37
C PHE A 54 -1.56 5.10 5.89
N GLY A 55 -1.38 3.82 5.59
CA GLY A 55 -2.31 2.78 6.03
C GLY A 55 -2.34 2.64 7.55
N THR A 56 -1.19 2.76 8.23
CA THR A 56 -1.15 2.79 9.71
C THR A 56 -1.97 3.97 10.26
N VAL A 57 -1.83 5.15 9.66
CA VAL A 57 -2.61 6.35 10.04
C VAL A 57 -4.10 6.14 9.75
N ALA A 58 -4.44 5.58 8.58
CA ALA A 58 -5.80 5.28 8.19
C ALA A 58 -6.48 4.30 9.16
N SER A 59 -5.77 3.24 9.58
CA SER A 59 -6.24 2.27 10.56
C SER A 59 -6.62 2.92 11.91
N ILE A 60 -5.89 3.94 12.35
CA ILE A 60 -6.24 4.71 13.57
C ILE A 60 -7.56 5.45 13.39
N PHE A 61 -7.80 6.05 12.23
CA PHE A 61 -9.08 6.72 11.93
C PHE A 61 -10.22 5.71 11.84
N THR A 62 -9.99 4.53 11.26
CA THR A 62 -10.99 3.46 11.16
C THR A 62 -11.44 2.97 12.53
N LEU A 63 -10.53 2.87 13.51
CA LEU A 63 -10.87 2.50 14.89
C LEU A 63 -11.79 3.51 15.59
N SER A 64 -11.84 4.75 15.11
CA SER A 64 -12.66 5.81 15.69
C SER A 64 -14.08 5.88 15.09
N LEU A 65 -14.40 5.02 14.12
CA LEU A 65 -15.69 5.04 13.44
C LEU A 65 -16.78 4.33 14.27
N PRO A 66 -17.99 4.91 14.38
CA PRO A 66 -19.07 4.32 15.16
C PRO A 66 -19.58 3.02 14.52
N THR A 67 -19.65 1.95 15.31
CA THR A 67 -20.02 0.58 14.88
C THR A 67 -21.43 0.14 15.34
N GLY A 68 -22.26 1.07 15.80
CA GLY A 68 -23.52 0.75 16.49
C GLY A 68 -24.70 0.32 15.59
N ASP A 69 -24.71 0.69 14.30
CA ASP A 69 -25.80 0.38 13.37
C ASP A 69 -25.24 -0.02 11.98
N LEU A 70 -25.96 -0.90 11.25
CA LEU A 70 -25.54 -1.42 9.95
C LEU A 70 -25.38 -0.28 8.92
N ALA A 71 -26.28 0.70 8.95
CA ALA A 71 -26.22 1.87 8.08
C ALA A 71 -24.99 2.75 8.41
N ALA A 72 -24.69 2.95 9.70
CA ALA A 72 -23.52 3.69 10.15
C ALA A 72 -22.21 2.97 9.77
N PHE A 73 -22.19 1.64 9.87
CA PHE A 73 -21.06 0.81 9.46
C PHE A 73 -20.81 0.88 7.95
N ALA A 74 -21.86 0.77 7.13
CA ALA A 74 -21.74 0.89 5.67
C ALA A 74 -21.22 2.29 5.27
N ALA A 75 -21.72 3.35 5.90
CA ALA A 75 -21.23 4.71 5.69
C ALA A 75 -19.75 4.86 6.11
N ALA A 76 -19.36 4.28 7.24
CA ALA A 76 -17.98 4.29 7.74
C ALA A 76 -17.00 3.61 6.76
N ILE A 77 -17.38 2.47 6.18
CA ILE A 77 -16.58 1.80 5.14
C ILE A 77 -16.48 2.68 3.90
N ALA A 78 -17.61 3.23 3.41
CA ALA A 78 -17.62 4.06 2.21
C ALA A 78 -16.70 5.29 2.36
N VAL A 79 -16.76 5.96 3.52
CA VAL A 79 -15.88 7.10 3.84
C VAL A 79 -14.42 6.67 3.88
N SER A 80 -14.10 5.54 4.52
CA SER A 80 -12.73 5.01 4.58
C SER A 80 -12.18 4.70 3.18
N PHE A 81 -12.99 4.09 2.33
CA PHE A 81 -12.61 3.76 0.95
C PHE A 81 -12.36 5.03 0.12
N VAL A 82 -13.27 6.00 0.21
CA VAL A 82 -13.09 7.29 -0.48
C VAL A 82 -11.83 8.01 0.01
N PHE A 83 -11.55 7.99 1.30
CA PHE A 83 -10.34 8.58 1.88
C PHE A 83 -9.07 7.94 1.34
N GLU A 84 -9.00 6.61 1.32
CA GLU A 84 -7.85 5.86 0.81
C GLU A 84 -7.62 6.07 -0.69
N GLU A 85 -8.67 6.03 -1.52
CA GLU A 85 -8.54 6.29 -2.96
C GLU A 85 -8.18 7.76 -3.25
N SER A 86 -8.72 8.71 -2.47
CA SER A 86 -8.38 10.13 -2.59
C SER A 86 -6.89 10.37 -2.31
N PHE A 87 -6.34 9.69 -1.30
CA PHE A 87 -4.92 9.78 -0.99
C PHE A 87 -4.06 9.30 -2.16
N LYS A 88 -4.37 8.12 -2.74
CA LYS A 88 -3.64 7.59 -3.89
C LYS A 88 -3.71 8.52 -5.09
N LEU A 89 -4.89 9.09 -5.37
CA LEU A 89 -5.07 10.09 -6.42
C LEU A 89 -4.20 11.33 -6.18
N VAL A 90 -4.23 11.91 -4.97
CA VAL A 90 -3.44 13.10 -4.65
C VAL A 90 -1.94 12.82 -4.71
N TRP A 91 -1.50 11.66 -4.20
CA TRP A 91 -0.09 11.29 -4.16
C TRP A 91 0.48 11.05 -5.56
N LEU A 92 -0.20 10.24 -6.38
CA LEU A 92 0.25 9.87 -7.73
C LEU A 92 0.04 11.00 -8.75
N ASN A 93 -0.80 12.01 -8.44
CA ASN A 93 -1.00 13.18 -9.29
C ASN A 93 -0.02 14.35 -8.99
N ARG A 94 0.94 14.18 -8.08
CA ARG A 94 1.97 15.22 -7.82
C ARG A 94 2.80 15.48 -9.06
N LYS A 95 3.34 16.71 -9.18
CA LYS A 95 4.17 17.16 -10.33
C LYS A 95 5.33 16.22 -10.66
N THR A 96 5.85 15.49 -9.66
CA THR A 96 6.93 14.51 -9.81
C THR A 96 6.51 13.24 -10.57
N TYR A 97 5.24 12.84 -10.49
CA TYR A 97 4.68 11.60 -11.03
C TYR A 97 3.71 11.83 -12.20
N ARG A 98 3.18 13.05 -12.35
CA ARG A 98 2.19 13.36 -13.38
C ARG A 98 2.76 13.17 -14.80
N GLY A 99 2.02 12.43 -15.63
CA GLY A 99 2.29 12.27 -17.06
C GLY A 99 3.47 11.35 -17.40
N ARG A 100 4.02 10.63 -16.42
CA ARG A 100 5.11 9.67 -16.65
C ARG A 100 4.57 8.25 -16.69
N PHE A 101 5.13 7.43 -17.57
CA PHE A 101 4.81 6.00 -17.67
C PHE A 101 5.23 5.21 -16.42
N ASP A 102 6.28 5.66 -15.73
CA ASP A 102 6.83 4.98 -14.56
C ASP A 102 5.92 5.06 -13.31
N THR A 103 4.97 6.00 -13.30
CA THR A 103 4.03 6.20 -12.19
C THR A 103 3.16 4.99 -11.88
N THR A 104 2.82 4.20 -12.89
CA THR A 104 2.08 2.96 -12.71
C THR A 104 2.86 1.97 -11.85
N PHE A 105 4.19 1.91 -11.99
CA PHE A 105 5.05 1.03 -11.19
C PHE A 105 5.18 1.48 -9.74
N TYR A 106 4.97 2.77 -9.43
CA TYR A 106 4.99 3.29 -8.06
C TYR A 106 3.62 3.20 -7.37
N GLY A 107 2.52 3.04 -8.12
CA GLY A 107 1.19 2.83 -7.56
C GLY A 107 1.04 1.45 -6.90
N VAL A 108 1.66 0.42 -7.47
CA VAL A 108 1.66 -0.96 -6.93
C VAL A 108 2.24 -1.04 -5.52
N PRO A 109 3.50 -0.63 -5.25
CA PRO A 109 4.06 -0.61 -3.91
C PRO A 109 3.30 0.31 -2.95
N LEU A 110 2.79 1.46 -3.41
CA LEU A 110 1.97 2.35 -2.58
C LEU A 110 0.72 1.65 -2.03
N GLY A 111 -0.01 0.93 -2.89
CA GLY A 111 -1.20 0.19 -2.50
C GLY A 111 -0.87 -1.03 -1.61
N ILE A 112 0.17 -1.78 -1.96
CA ILE A 112 0.65 -2.91 -1.13
C ILE A 112 1.03 -2.43 0.26
N GLY A 113 1.72 -1.29 0.36
CA GLY A 113 2.10 -0.69 1.63
C GLY A 113 0.90 -0.33 2.47
N ALA A 114 -0.11 0.33 1.90
CA ALA A 114 -1.33 0.70 2.61
C ALA A 114 -2.13 -0.52 3.10
N ALA A 115 -2.16 -1.60 2.30
CA ALA A 115 -2.89 -2.83 2.65
C ALA A 115 -2.17 -3.73 3.67
N ALA A 116 -0.85 -3.60 3.81
CA ALA A 116 -0.05 -4.41 4.72
C ALA A 116 0.01 -3.86 6.17
N SER A 117 -0.60 -2.69 6.41
CA SER A 117 -0.59 -1.95 7.69
C SER A 117 -1.89 -2.04 8.49
#